data_AF-F7PNN6-F1
#
_entry.id   AF-F7PNN6-F1
#
_cell.length_a   1.000
_cell.length_b   1.000
_cell.length_c   1.000
_cell.angle_alpha   90.00
_cell.angle_beta   90.00
_cell.angle_gamma   90.00
#
_symmetry.space_group_name_H-M   'P 1'
#
loop_
_entity.id
_entity.type
_entity.pdbx_description
1 polymer ?
#
loop_
_entity_poly.entity_id
_entity_poly.type
_entity_poly.pdbx_seq_one_letter_code
_entity_poly.pdbx_strand_id
1 'polypeptide(L)' 'MANADPLVRAARNGFLATILLLVAIGGYQFATSGTITTPVVATWVVAVLTFYASKYYYRRTDGDS' A
#
# COMPACT_ATOMS: atom_id res chain seq x y z
N MET A 1 -1.46 -24.97 -5.63
CA MET A 1 -0.88 -23.72 -5.08
C MET A 1 -0.15 -23.06 -6.23
N ALA A 2 -0.79 -22.08 -6.88
CA ALA A 2 -0.30 -21.49 -8.12
C ALA A 2 1.09 -20.85 -7.91
N ASN A 3 1.98 -21.02 -8.88
CA ASN A 3 3.17 -20.18 -9.06
C ASN A 3 2.69 -18.73 -9.12
N ALA A 4 2.68 -18.02 -7.99
CA ALA A 4 2.46 -16.58 -8.01
C ALA A 4 3.59 -16.01 -8.85
N ASP A 5 3.23 -15.46 -10.01
CA ASP A 5 4.14 -14.82 -10.96
C ASP A 5 5.18 -14.01 -10.18
N PRO A 6 6.50 -14.24 -10.39
CA PRO A 6 7.57 -13.51 -9.69
C PRO A 6 7.33 -12.00 -9.63
N LEU A 7 6.71 -11.45 -10.67
CA LEU A 7 6.31 -10.04 -10.75
C LEU A 7 5.27 -9.65 -9.69
N VAL A 8 4.24 -10.47 -9.50
CA VAL A 8 3.18 -10.23 -8.49
C VAL A 8 3.75 -10.31 -7.08
N ARG A 9 4.68 -11.25 -6.84
CA ARG A 9 5.38 -11.34 -5.54
C ARG A 9 6.25 -10.11 -5.28
N ALA A 10 7.01 -9.65 -6.28
CA ALA A 10 7.84 -8.46 -6.18
C ALA A 10 6.98 -7.21 -5.92
N ALA A 11 5.89 -7.03 -6.65
CA ALA A 11 4.95 -5.92 -6.47
C ALA A 11 4.36 -5.88 -5.05
N ARG A 12 3.95 -7.05 -4.51
CA ARG A 12 3.42 -7.14 -3.15
C ARG A 12 4.44 -6.74 -2.09
N ASN A 13 5.69 -7.19 -2.24
CA ASN A 13 6.77 -6.85 -1.33
C ASN A 13 7.15 -5.37 -1.42
N GLY A 14 7.19 -4.82 -2.64
CA GLY A 14 7.43 -3.39 -2.87
C GLY A 14 6.37 -2.52 -2.21
N PHE A 15 5.08 -2.87 -2.39
CA PHE A 15 3.99 -2.17 -1.72
C PHE A 15 4.11 -2.24 -0.19
N LEU A 16 4.45 -3.40 0.37
CA LEU A 16 4.65 -3.54 1.81
C LEU A 16 5.82 -2.69 2.32
N ALA A 17 6.93 -2.62 1.58
CA ALA A 17 8.05 -1.74 1.91
C ALA A 17 7.63 -0.26 1.90
N THR A 18 6.82 0.17 0.93
CA THR A 18 6.27 1.54 0.89
C THR A 18 5.40 1.83 2.12
N ILE A 19 4.54 0.89 2.53
CA ILE A 19 3.73 1.06 3.75
C ILE A 19 4.61 1.22 4.99
N LEU A 20 5.62 0.37 5.16
CA LEU A 20 6.56 0.47 6.29
C LEU A 20 7.30 1.81 6.31
N LEU A 21 7.73 2.28 5.14
CA LEU A 21 8.39 3.59 5.01
C LEU A 21 7.44 4.74 5.41
N LEU A 22 6.18 4.70 5.00
CA LEU A 22 5.19 5.72 5.36
C LEU A 22 4.87 5.71 6.86
N VAL A 23 4.81 4.53 7.49
CA VAL A 23 4.70 4.41 8.95
C VAL A 23 5.91 5.05 9.64
N ALA A 24 7.12 4.74 9.18
CA ALA A 24 8.36 5.29 9.76
C ALA A 24 8.43 6.81 9.64
N ILE A 25 8.11 7.36 8.47
CA ILE A 25 8.11 8.83 8.24
C ILE A 25 7.03 9.51 9.09
N GLY A 26 5.80 8.97 9.09
CA GLY A 26 4.70 9.52 9.87
C GLY A 26 5.00 9.49 11.38
N GLY A 27 5.51 8.36 11.88
CA GLY A 27 5.90 8.21 13.28
C GLY A 27 7.04 9.16 13.66
N TYR A 28 8.05 9.33 12.80
CA TYR A 28 9.14 10.28 13.03
C TYR A 28 8.64 11.73 13.06
N GLN A 29 7.80 12.14 12.11
CA GLN A 29 7.21 13.50 12.11
C GLN A 29 6.37 13.74 13.36
N PHE A 30 5.55 12.76 13.76
CA PHE A 30 4.76 12.87 14.97
C PHE A 30 5.64 13.00 16.22
N ALA A 31 6.68 12.18 16.34
CA ALA A 31 7.60 12.21 17.48
C ALA A 31 8.43 13.51 17.57
N THR A 32 8.76 14.13 16.43
CA THR A 32 9.61 15.33 16.38
C THR A 32 8.84 16.65 16.32
N SER A 33 7.69 16.66 15.65
CA SER A 33 6.92 17.86 15.33
C SER A 33 5.53 17.88 15.97
N GLY A 34 5.11 16.80 16.63
CA GLY A 34 3.79 16.65 17.25
C GLY A 34 2.63 16.55 16.24
N THR A 35 2.93 16.51 14.94
CA THR A 35 1.95 16.47 13.85
C THR A 35 2.50 15.70 12.66
N ILE A 36 1.60 15.29 11.77
CA ILE A 36 1.93 14.62 10.51
C ILE A 36 1.54 15.55 9.37
N THR A 37 2.45 15.78 8.43
CA THR A 37 2.21 16.70 7.31
C THR A 37 1.15 16.16 6.34
N THR A 38 0.36 17.07 5.75
CA THR A 38 -0.70 16.75 4.77
C THR A 38 -0.23 15.83 3.63
N PRO A 39 0.97 15.97 3.05
CA PRO A 39 1.44 15.06 2.00
C PRO A 39 1.58 13.61 2.47
N VAL A 40 2.00 13.37 3.72
CA VAL A 40 2.11 12.00 4.27
C VAL A 40 0.71 11.40 4.42
N VAL A 41 -0.25 12.17 4.92
CA VAL A 41 -1.66 11.75 5.04
C VAL A 41 -2.27 11.47 3.67
N ALA A 42 -2.06 12.34 2.68
CA ALA A 42 -2.54 12.12 1.31
C ALA A 42 -1.96 10.84 0.70
N THR A 43 -0.68 10.56 0.96
CA THR A 43 -0.02 9.33 0.49
C THR A 43 -0.64 8.08 1.13
N TRP A 44 -1.01 8.14 2.41
CA TRP A 44 -1.78 7.07 3.07
C TRP A 44 -3.12 6.82 2.37
N VAL A 45 -3.87 7.88 2.08
CA VAL A 45 -5.16 7.77 1.38
C VAL A 45 -4.97 7.10 0.01
N VAL A 46 -3.99 7.53 -0.77
CA VAL A 46 -3.69 6.94 -2.09
C VAL A 46 -3.29 5.46 -1.97
N ALA A 47 -2.47 5.11 -0.98
CA ALA A 47 -2.07 3.72 -0.76
C ALA A 47 -3.28 2.82 -0.42
N VAL A 48 -4.18 3.29 0.46
CA VAL A 48 -5.41 2.58 0.82
C VAL A 48 -6.33 2.42 -0.39
N LEU A 49 -6.55 3.49 -1.16
CA LEU A 49 -7.36 3.44 -2.37
C LEU A 49 -6.79 2.46 -3.40
N THR A 50 -5.47 2.48 -3.60
CA THR A 50 -4.78 1.55 -4.51
C THR A 50 -4.96 0.10 -4.08
N PHE A 51 -4.84 -0.18 -2.78
CA PHE A 51 -5.07 -1.52 -2.24
C PHE A 51 -6.50 -2.01 -2.48
N TYR A 52 -7.50 -1.19 -2.16
CA TYR A 52 -8.90 -1.56 -2.35
C TYR A 52 -9.29 -1.67 -3.83
N ALA A 53 -8.81 -0.75 -4.68
CA ALA A 53 -9.02 -0.82 -6.13
C ALA A 53 -8.40 -2.08 -6.73
N SER A 54 -7.17 -2.43 -6.33
CA SER A 54 -6.51 -3.67 -6.75
C SER A 54 -7.32 -4.89 -6.32
N LYS A 55 -7.78 -4.93 -5.06
CA LYS A 55 -8.61 -6.02 -4.55
C LYS A 55 -9.93 -6.14 -5.30
N TYR A 56 -10.59 -5.03 -5.60
CA TYR A 56 -11.84 -5.00 -6.36
C TYR A 56 -11.63 -5.51 -7.79
N TYR A 57 -10.56 -5.08 -8.46
CA TYR A 57 -10.22 -5.52 -9.81
C TYR A 57 -9.98 -7.02 -9.88
N TYR A 58 -9.08 -7.57 -9.05
CA TYR A 58 -8.78 -9.00 -9.05
C TYR A 58 -10.00 -9.86 -8.68
N ARG A 59 -10.81 -9.43 -7.71
CA ARG A 59 -12.04 -10.15 -7.36
C ARG A 59 -13.05 -10.22 -8.50
N ARG A 60 -13.07 -9.22 -9.38
CA ARG A 60 -13.94 -9.20 -10.56
C ARG A 60 -13.44 -10.15 -11.64
N THR A 61 -12.13 -10.19 -11.86
CA THR A 61 -11.51 -11.08 -12.85
C THR A 61 -11.61 -12.56 -12.48
N ASP A 62 -11.54 -12.89 -11.18
CA ASP A 62 -11.71 -14.28 -10.70
C ASP A 62 -13.17 -14.77 -10.72
N GLY A 63 -14.15 -13.86 -10.86
CA GLY A 63 -15.58 -14.19 -10.90
C GLY A 63 -16.15 -14.44 -12.30
N ASP A 64 -15.40 -14.10 -13.35
CA ASP A 64 -15.76 -14.27 -14.76
C ASP A 64 -15.11 -15.54 -15.40
N SER A 65 -14.62 -16.47 -14.57
CA SER A 65 -14.04 -17.75 -15.00
C SER A 65 -14.82 -18.95 -14.50
#